data_AF-A0AAD5KZB1-F1
#
_entry.id   AF-A0AAD5KZB1-F1
#
_cell.length_a   1.000
_cell.length_b   1.000
_cell.length_c   1.000
_cell.angle_alpha   90.00
_cell.angle_beta   90.00
_cell.angle_gamma   90.00
#
_symmetry.space_group_name_H-M   'P 1'
#
loop_
_entity.id
_entity.type
_entity.pdbx_description
1 polymer ?
#
loop_
_entity_poly.entity_id
_entity_poly.type
_entity_poly.pdbx_seq_one_letter_code
_entity_poly.pdbx_strand_id
1 'polypeptide(L)'
;MTIFARAVELGCNFWDTTDMYYGAGENKRLLGRSFAKNKETAKKPIKETITAMADLVKEGNVRFIGISECSSETLRRAYKVHPIAAVEVGFEPWTLDIQKNG
;
A
#
# COMPACT_ATOMS: atom_id res chain seq x y z
N MET A 1 7.15 27.51 8.41
CA MET A 1 7.59 26.10 8.44
C MET A 1 6.37 25.22 8.25
N THR A 2 6.36 24.32 7.26
CA THR A 2 5.22 23.39 7.03
C THR A 2 5.40 22.12 7.86
N ILE A 3 4.33 21.35 8.05
CA ILE A 3 4.38 20.05 8.76
C ILE A 3 5.41 19.12 8.11
N PHE A 4 5.45 19.05 6.77
CA PHE A 4 6.42 18.24 6.03
C PHE A 4 7.87 18.68 6.28
N ALA A 5 8.14 20.00 6.21
CA ALA A 5 9.50 20.50 6.45
C ALA A 5 9.98 20.14 7.85
N ARG A 6 9.11 20.30 8.86
CA ARG A 6 9.45 19.94 10.24
C ARG A 6 9.68 18.43 10.42
N ALA A 7 8.85 17.60 9.80
CA ALA A 7 9.01 16.15 9.87
C ALA A 7 10.31 15.68 9.19
N VAL A 8 10.69 16.27 8.05
CA VAL A 8 11.99 16.00 7.41
C VAL A 8 13.15 16.43 8.30
N GLU A 9 13.10 17.63 8.89
CA GLU A 9 14.12 18.10 9.85
C GLU A 9 14.27 17.17 11.06
N LEU A 10 13.16 16.56 11.50
CA LEU A 10 13.14 15.58 12.59
C LEU A 10 13.56 14.17 12.15
N GLY A 11 13.88 13.96 10.87
CA GLY A 11 14.37 12.68 10.34
C GLY A 11 13.30 11.74 9.80
N CYS A 12 12.05 12.19 9.60
CA CYS A 12 11.03 11.38 8.93
C CYS A 12 11.45 11.09 7.47
N ASN A 13 11.58 9.82 7.14
CA ASN A 13 12.04 9.32 5.83
C ASN A 13 11.07 8.31 5.19
N PHE A 14 9.92 8.06 5.82
CA PHE A 14 8.88 7.16 5.33
C PHE A 14 7.55 7.92 5.28
N TRP A 15 6.88 7.84 4.13
CA TRP A 15 5.64 8.56 3.85
C TRP A 15 4.65 7.58 3.23
N ASP A 16 3.52 7.40 3.88
CA ASP A 16 2.44 6.55 3.40
C ASP A 16 1.29 7.39 2.82
N THR A 17 0.69 6.95 1.71
CA THR A 17 -0.41 7.66 1.04
C THR A 17 -1.22 6.75 0.12
N THR A 18 -2.45 7.18 -0.20
CA THR A 18 -3.37 6.50 -1.11
C THR A 18 -4.06 7.51 -2.05
N ASP A 19 -4.58 7.05 -3.19
CA ASP A 19 -5.41 7.87 -4.10
C ASP A 19 -6.86 8.04 -3.65
N MET A 20 -7.39 7.12 -2.83
CA MET A 20 -8.83 6.99 -2.65
C MET A 20 -9.47 7.97 -1.65
N TYR A 21 -8.80 8.31 -0.55
CA TYR A 21 -9.52 8.85 0.62
C TYR A 21 -9.45 10.37 0.83
N TYR A 22 -8.60 11.10 0.09
CA TYR A 22 -8.47 12.54 0.29
C TYR A 22 -8.26 13.28 -1.04
N GLY A 23 -9.30 13.98 -1.51
CA GLY A 23 -9.20 14.95 -2.59
C GLY A 23 -8.89 14.37 -3.98
N ALA A 24 -9.36 13.16 -4.32
CA ALA A 24 -9.32 12.61 -5.68
C ALA A 24 -7.99 12.83 -6.44
N GLY A 25 -6.85 12.55 -5.79
CA GLY A 25 -5.51 12.67 -6.38
C GLY A 25 -4.66 13.86 -5.90
N GLU A 26 -5.19 14.79 -5.09
CA GLU A 26 -4.42 15.92 -4.54
C GLU A 26 -3.26 15.47 -3.62
N ASN A 27 -3.42 14.39 -2.86
CA ASN A 27 -2.35 13.83 -2.03
C ASN A 27 -1.13 13.38 -2.87
N LYS A 28 -1.37 12.85 -4.08
CA LYS A 28 -0.31 12.46 -5.01
C LYS A 28 0.35 13.69 -5.65
N ARG A 29 -0.36 14.81 -5.81
CA ARG A 29 0.24 16.07 -6.31
C ARG A 29 1.36 16.59 -5.41
N LEU A 30 1.30 16.28 -4.12
CA LEU A 30 2.33 16.61 -3.13
C LEU A 30 3.54 15.66 -3.15
N LEU A 31 3.42 14.46 -3.74
CA LEU A 31 4.43 13.39 -3.68
C LEU A 31 4.93 12.88 -5.06
N GLY A 32 4.28 13.25 -6.17
CA GLY A 32 4.71 12.91 -7.54
C GLY A 32 3.57 12.39 -8.43
N ARG A 33 3.70 12.63 -9.75
CA ARG A 33 2.67 12.24 -10.73
C ARG A 33 2.84 10.77 -11.13
N SER A 34 1.91 9.95 -10.70
CA SER A 34 1.47 8.71 -11.38
C SER A 34 0.20 8.25 -10.69
N PHE A 35 -0.66 7.51 -11.39
CA PHE A 35 -1.95 6.97 -10.93
C PHE A 35 -3.13 7.96 -10.96
N ALA A 36 -3.77 8.06 -12.12
CA ALA A 36 -5.04 8.77 -12.29
C ALA A 36 -6.08 8.02 -13.14
N LYS A 37 -5.96 6.70 -13.33
CA LYS A 37 -6.71 6.04 -14.42
C LYS A 37 -7.65 4.86 -14.12
N ASN A 38 -7.82 4.35 -12.90
CA ASN A 38 -8.83 3.31 -12.69
C ASN A 38 -9.48 3.40 -11.30
N LYS A 39 -10.73 3.88 -11.25
CA LYS A 39 -11.59 3.97 -10.04
C LYS A 39 -12.46 2.73 -9.81
N GLU A 40 -12.36 1.69 -10.65
CA GLU A 40 -13.14 0.47 -10.43
C GLU A 40 -12.45 -0.46 -9.43
N THR A 41 -12.96 -0.47 -8.19
CA THR A 41 -12.69 -1.51 -7.19
C THR A 41 -13.46 -2.79 -7.55
N ALA A 42 -13.18 -3.37 -8.70
CA ALA A 42 -13.60 -4.74 -8.99
C ALA A 42 -12.81 -5.67 -8.07
N LYS A 43 -13.48 -6.60 -7.37
CA LYS A 43 -12.83 -7.66 -6.58
C LYS A 43 -12.10 -8.63 -7.53
N LYS A 44 -10.96 -8.22 -8.05
CA LYS A 44 -10.10 -9.08 -8.86
C LYS A 44 -9.45 -10.14 -7.97
N PRO A 45 -9.27 -11.38 -8.45
CA PRO A 45 -8.53 -12.39 -7.73
C PRO A 45 -7.14 -11.88 -7.33
N ILE A 46 -6.73 -12.13 -6.08
CA ILE A 46 -5.45 -11.64 -5.56
C ILE A 46 -4.26 -12.02 -6.45
N LYS A 47 -4.31 -13.21 -7.08
CA LYS A 47 -3.26 -13.68 -7.99
C LYS A 47 -3.09 -12.75 -9.20
N GLU A 48 -4.18 -12.29 -9.79
CA GLU A 48 -4.15 -11.39 -10.96
C GLU A 48 -3.61 -10.02 -10.57
N THR A 49 -4.07 -9.48 -9.45
CA THR A 49 -3.59 -8.20 -8.92
C THR A 49 -2.09 -8.24 -8.66
N ILE A 50 -1.59 -9.27 -7.96
CA ILE A 50 -0.16 -9.38 -7.63
C ILE A 50 0.69 -9.66 -8.89
N THR A 51 0.15 -10.39 -9.87
CA THR A 51 0.84 -10.58 -11.15
C THR A 51 1.04 -9.25 -11.87
N ALA A 52 -0.01 -8.43 -11.98
CA ALA A 52 0.08 -7.11 -12.60
C ALA A 52 1.05 -6.17 -11.85
N MET A 53 1.03 -6.20 -10.51
CA MET A 53 1.97 -5.42 -9.70
C MET A 53 3.42 -5.92 -9.86
N ALA A 54 3.65 -7.22 -10.02
CA ALA A 54 4.97 -7.79 -10.26
C ALA A 54 5.54 -7.34 -11.62
N ASP A 55 4.70 -7.14 -12.63
CA ASP A 55 5.15 -6.58 -13.91
C ASP A 55 5.61 -5.12 -13.75
N LEU A 56 4.91 -4.32 -12.95
CA LEU A 56 5.37 -2.96 -12.60
C LEU A 56 6.71 -2.96 -11.83
N VAL A 57 6.97 -4.00 -11.04
CA VAL A 57 8.28 -4.18 -10.39
C VAL A 57 9.37 -4.49 -11.42
N LYS A 58 9.10 -5.40 -12.37
CA LYS A 58 10.05 -5.72 -13.46
C LYS A 58 10.35 -4.51 -14.34
N GLU A 59 9.35 -3.67 -14.59
CA GLU A 59 9.50 -2.41 -15.33
C GLU A 59 10.28 -1.33 -14.56
N GLY A 60 10.53 -1.53 -13.25
CA GLY A 60 11.21 -0.56 -12.39
C GLY A 60 10.32 0.59 -11.92
N ASN A 61 9.02 0.54 -12.21
CA ASN A 61 8.03 1.55 -11.81
C ASN A 61 7.73 1.49 -10.30
N VAL A 62 7.86 0.30 -9.69
CA VAL A 62 7.68 0.06 -8.26
C VAL A 62 8.86 -0.77 -7.76
N ARG A 63 9.36 -0.49 -6.55
CA ARG A 63 10.48 -1.26 -5.97
C ARG A 63 10.00 -2.51 -5.23
N PHE A 64 8.91 -2.39 -4.48
CA PHE A 64 8.38 -3.43 -3.61
C PHE A 64 6.86 -3.40 -3.58
N ILE A 65 6.24 -4.55 -3.29
CA ILE A 65 4.79 -4.69 -3.16
C ILE A 65 4.43 -4.84 -1.69
N GLY A 66 3.45 -4.07 -1.23
CA GLY A 66 2.78 -4.22 0.05
C GLY A 66 1.29 -4.48 -0.13
N ILE A 67 0.63 -5.02 0.90
CA ILE A 67 -0.82 -5.27 0.90
C ILE A 67 -1.41 -4.76 2.21
N SER A 68 -2.51 -4.00 2.15
CA SER A 68 -3.25 -3.57 3.33
C SER A 68 -4.47 -4.45 3.59
N GLU A 69 -4.84 -4.59 4.87
CA GLU A 69 -6.13 -5.13 5.33
C GLU A 69 -6.52 -6.48 4.71
N CYS A 70 -5.54 -7.39 4.57
CA CYS A 70 -5.75 -8.71 3.98
C CYS A 70 -5.75 -9.82 5.02
N SER A 71 -6.54 -10.87 4.77
CA SER A 71 -6.50 -12.08 5.59
C SER A 71 -5.16 -12.83 5.42
N SER A 72 -4.78 -13.61 6.43
CA SER A 72 -3.55 -14.43 6.40
C SER A 72 -3.53 -15.40 5.21
N GLU A 73 -4.69 -15.94 4.81
CA GLU A 73 -4.83 -16.77 3.61
C GLU A 73 -4.56 -15.98 2.32
N THR A 74 -5.07 -14.75 2.25
CA THR A 74 -4.85 -13.87 1.09
C THR A 74 -3.37 -13.50 0.96
N LEU A 75 -2.72 -13.16 2.08
CA LEU A 75 -1.28 -12.89 2.13
C LEU A 75 -0.47 -14.10 1.64
N ARG A 76 -0.78 -15.31 2.13
CA ARG A 76 -0.10 -16.54 1.69
C ARG A 76 -0.27 -16.81 0.20
N ARG A 77 -1.46 -16.55 -0.36
CA ARG A 77 -1.71 -16.69 -1.81
C ARG A 77 -0.97 -15.64 -2.63
N ALA A 78 -0.93 -14.39 -2.16
CA ALA A 78 -0.17 -13.32 -2.79
C ALA A 78 1.33 -13.61 -2.82
N TYR A 79 1.89 -14.03 -1.69
CA TYR A 79 3.32 -14.32 -1.55
C TYR A 79 3.81 -15.44 -2.48
N LYS A 80 2.94 -16.42 -2.81
CA LYS A 80 3.23 -17.47 -3.81
C LYS A 80 3.43 -16.93 -5.23
N VAL A 81 2.93 -15.74 -5.53
CA VAL A 81 3.04 -15.09 -6.85
C VAL A 81 4.26 -14.17 -6.90
N HIS A 82 4.41 -13.32 -5.89
CA HIS A 82 5.54 -12.40 -5.76
C HIS A 82 5.79 -12.09 -4.28
N PRO A 83 7.05 -11.95 -3.83
CA PRO A 83 7.34 -11.53 -2.46
C PRO A 83 6.62 -10.23 -2.07
N ILE A 84 6.02 -10.25 -0.88
CA ILE A 84 5.34 -9.11 -0.27
C ILE A 84 6.25 -8.57 0.82
N ALA A 85 6.64 -7.29 0.71
CA ALA A 85 7.62 -6.66 1.58
C ALA A 85 7.01 -6.04 2.84
N ALA A 86 5.73 -5.66 2.78
CA ALA A 86 5.03 -5.03 3.89
C ALA A 86 3.56 -5.45 3.93
N VAL A 87 3.00 -5.50 5.13
CA VAL A 87 1.56 -5.68 5.36
C VAL A 87 1.09 -4.56 6.28
N GLU A 88 0.04 -3.85 5.88
CA GLU A 88 -0.57 -2.79 6.67
C GLU A 88 -1.87 -3.31 7.29
N VAL A 89 -2.04 -3.06 8.59
CA VAL A 89 -3.13 -3.59 9.41
C VAL A 89 -3.52 -2.56 10.46
N GLY A 90 -4.81 -2.48 10.78
CA GLY A 90 -5.27 -1.84 12.00
C GLY A 90 -4.68 -2.49 13.25
N PHE A 91 -4.11 -1.67 14.13
CA PHE A 91 -3.61 -2.13 15.43
C PHE A 91 -3.74 -1.03 16.48
N GLU A 92 -4.53 -1.30 17.50
CA GLU A 92 -4.75 -0.40 18.63
C GLU A 92 -4.98 -1.18 19.94
N PRO A 93 -4.81 -0.57 21.12
CA PRO A 93 -4.93 -1.26 22.41
C PRO A 93 -6.27 -1.97 22.67
N TRP A 94 -7.32 -1.60 21.92
CA TRP A 94 -8.68 -2.11 22.08
C TRP A 94 -9.07 -3.17 21.05
N THR A 95 -8.28 -3.31 19.98
CA THR A 95 -8.53 -4.23 18.86
C THR A 95 -7.26 -5.04 18.61
N LEU A 96 -7.17 -6.16 19.32
CA LEU A 96 -6.00 -7.06 19.27
C LEU A 96 -6.22 -8.23 18.30
N ASP A 97 -7.20 -8.14 17.40
CA ASP A 97 -7.57 -9.26 16.53
C ASP A 97 -6.43 -9.68 15.61
N ILE A 98 -5.54 -8.77 15.23
CA ILE A 98 -4.33 -9.08 14.46
C ILE A 98 -3.30 -9.91 15.24
N GLN A 99 -3.33 -9.88 16.59
CA GLN A 99 -2.47 -10.72 17.43
C GLN A 99 -3.00 -12.14 17.57
N LYS A 100 -4.29 -12.34 17.31
CA LYS A 100 -4.92 -13.66 17.32
C LYS A 100 -4.69 -14.29 15.94
N ASN A 101 -4.18 -15.52 15.92
CA ASN A 101 -3.96 -16.23 14.66
C ASN A 101 -5.27 -16.33 13.86
N GLY A 102 -5.18 -15.99 12.57
CA GLY A 102 -6.28 -16.12 11.61
C GLY A 102 -6.66 -17.56 11.28
#